data_AF-A0A1S9CPL2-F1
#
_entry.id   AF-A0A1S9CPL2-F1
#
_cell.length_a   1.000
_cell.length_b   1.000
_cell.length_c   1.000
_cell.angle_alpha   90.00
_cell.angle_beta   90.00
_cell.angle_gamma   90.00
#
_symmetry.space_group_name_H-M   'P 1'
#
loop_
_entity.id
_entity.type
_entity.pdbx_description
1 polymer ?
#
loop_
_entity_poly.entity_id
_entity_poly.type
_entity_poly.pdbx_seq_one_letter_code
_entity_poly.pdbx_strand_id
1 'polypeptide(L)'
;MSRLISDKYNQWETECNNRFDTLKANEEQLNKIFIEIYGLQDELTPDVDDKDVTVRKADLVREIKSLISYSVGCMFGRYSLDEDGLVYAGGDFDPDKYNTFKPVQDNILLITDDDYVTDDITSRFIEFIKVVYGEDTLQENLEFIASVLSGGGLAKEKIRRYFLKDFYKDHVKMYQKRPIYWLYDSGKMDGFKVLVYMHRYNQDTTGRVRVDYLHQLQKVYYSEIERMQENIDAKFEVAKSQKRLEKLSKQLKEAKEYDEKIAYLALARVGIDLDDGVKVNYQKVQTSADGKAVAILAKI
;
A
#
# COMPACT_ATOMS: atom_id res chain seq x y z
N MET A 1 -3.21 -9.69 27.06
CA MET A 1 -4.07 -9.07 26.03
C MET A 1 -3.99 -9.93 24.78
N SER A 2 -5.12 -10.23 24.13
CA SER A 2 -5.08 -10.99 22.87
C SER A 2 -4.24 -10.26 21.83
N ARG A 3 -3.43 -11.02 21.09
CA ARG A 3 -2.64 -10.55 19.95
C ARG A 3 -3.28 -10.89 18.61
N LEU A 4 -4.48 -11.49 18.61
CA LEU A 4 -5.21 -11.77 17.39
C LEU A 4 -5.87 -10.50 16.86
N ILE A 5 -5.70 -10.26 15.56
CA ILE A 5 -6.30 -9.12 14.86
C ILE A 5 -7.84 -9.24 14.88
N SER A 6 -8.37 -10.46 14.82
CA SER A 6 -9.81 -10.73 14.94
C SER A 6 -10.36 -10.24 16.29
N ASP A 7 -9.70 -10.55 17.40
CA ASP A 7 -10.11 -10.09 18.73
C ASP A 7 -10.00 -8.57 18.87
N LYS A 8 -8.95 -7.98 18.29
CA LYS A 8 -8.77 -6.52 18.26
C LYS A 8 -9.85 -5.83 17.42
N TYR A 9 -10.24 -6.42 16.31
CA TYR A 9 -11.35 -5.94 15.50
C TYR A 9 -12.67 -6.02 16.28
N ASN A 10 -12.97 -7.14 16.96
CA ASN A 10 -14.21 -7.29 17.74
C ASN A 10 -14.28 -6.27 18.89
N GLN A 11 -13.15 -5.99 19.54
CA GLN A 11 -13.05 -4.93 20.56
C GLN A 11 -13.35 -3.56 19.96
N TRP A 12 -12.75 -3.25 18.81
CA TRP A 12 -12.96 -1.99 18.10
C TRP A 12 -14.39 -1.82 17.59
N GLU A 13 -15.00 -2.89 17.08
CA GLU A 13 -16.38 -2.91 16.62
C GLU A 13 -17.35 -2.63 17.78
N THR A 14 -17.14 -3.28 18.92
CA THR A 14 -17.92 -3.02 20.13
C THR A 14 -17.80 -1.56 20.57
N GLU A 15 -16.57 -1.02 20.57
CA GLU A 15 -16.34 0.37 20.94
C GLU A 15 -17.00 1.36 19.97
N CYS A 16 -16.92 1.11 18.66
CA CYS A 16 -17.57 1.95 17.65
C CYS A 16 -19.09 1.91 17.76
N ASN A 17 -19.69 0.74 17.98
CA ASN A 17 -21.13 0.60 18.16
C ASN A 17 -21.60 1.33 19.42
N ASN A 18 -20.89 1.16 20.54
CA ASN A 18 -21.21 1.88 21.78
C ASN A 18 -21.14 3.41 21.59
N ARG A 19 -20.11 3.91 20.90
CA ARG A 19 -19.97 5.34 20.58
C ARG A 19 -21.10 5.83 19.66
N PHE A 20 -21.46 5.03 18.67
CA PHE A 20 -22.57 5.31 17.75
C PHE A 20 -23.90 5.42 18.49
N ASP A 21 -24.24 4.41 19.30
CA ASP A 21 -25.49 4.35 20.04
C ASP A 21 -25.56 5.47 21.08
N THR A 22 -24.45 5.78 21.75
CA THR A 22 -24.36 6.90 22.69
C THR A 22 -24.59 8.24 22.00
N LEU A 23 -23.96 8.47 20.84
CA LEU A 23 -24.14 9.73 20.12
C LEU A 23 -25.58 9.88 19.62
N LYS A 24 -26.14 8.82 19.04
CA LYS A 24 -27.52 8.79 18.58
C LYS A 24 -28.50 9.09 19.73
N ALA A 25 -28.35 8.41 20.86
CA ALA A 25 -29.20 8.65 22.03
C ALA A 25 -29.08 10.09 22.55
N ASN A 26 -27.87 10.66 22.54
CA ASN A 26 -27.66 12.05 22.92
C ASN A 26 -28.35 13.03 21.95
N GLU A 27 -28.24 12.80 20.64
CA GLU A 27 -28.90 13.61 19.61
C GLU A 27 -30.43 13.52 19.72
N GLU A 28 -30.98 12.33 19.92
CA GLU A 28 -32.42 12.11 20.14
C GLU A 28 -32.91 12.78 21.43
N GLN A 29 -32.11 12.72 22.51
CA GLN A 29 -32.43 13.40 23.76
C GLN A 29 -32.41 14.93 23.60
N LEU A 30 -31.44 15.47 22.87
CA LEU A 30 -31.40 16.90 22.53
C LEU A 30 -32.62 17.31 21.70
N ASN A 31 -32.96 16.53 20.67
CA ASN A 31 -34.14 16.77 19.84
C ASN A 31 -35.42 16.78 20.69
N LYS A 32 -35.57 15.83 21.62
CA LYS A 32 -36.71 15.79 22.53
C LYS A 32 -36.82 17.06 23.39
N ILE A 33 -35.72 17.51 23.98
CA ILE A 33 -35.68 18.74 24.78
C ILE A 33 -36.08 19.95 23.91
N PHE A 34 -35.60 20.04 22.68
CA PHE A 34 -35.96 21.13 21.78
C PHE A 34 -37.43 21.09 21.36
N ILE A 35 -37.95 19.93 20.97
CA ILE A 35 -39.35 19.74 20.59
C ILE A 35 -40.26 20.16 21.76
N GLU A 36 -39.91 19.80 22.99
CA GLU A 36 -40.65 20.20 24.19
C GLU A 36 -40.61 21.72 24.44
N ILE A 37 -39.44 22.36 24.33
CA ILE A 37 -39.29 23.81 24.53
C ILE A 37 -40.09 24.62 23.51
N TYR A 38 -40.15 24.16 22.26
CA TYR A 38 -40.81 24.88 21.17
C TYR A 38 -42.27 24.46 20.93
N GLY A 39 -42.77 23.43 21.62
CA GLY A 39 -44.14 22.95 21.46
C GLY A 39 -44.40 22.28 20.11
N LEU A 40 -43.41 21.58 19.55
CA LEU A 40 -43.45 20.99 18.20
C LEU A 40 -43.81 19.49 18.17
N GLN A 41 -44.45 18.97 19.22
CA GLN A 41 -44.68 17.53 19.40
C GLN A 41 -45.55 16.91 18.30
N ASP A 42 -46.44 17.69 17.68
CA ASP A 42 -47.32 17.23 16.61
C ASP A 42 -46.66 17.32 15.21
N GLU A 43 -45.51 18.00 15.11
CA GLU A 43 -44.83 18.26 13.83
C GLU A 43 -43.52 17.46 13.68
N LEU A 44 -42.83 17.16 14.78
CA LEU A 44 -41.51 16.55 14.77
C LEU A 44 -41.40 15.37 15.74
N THR A 45 -40.60 14.37 15.35
CA THR A 45 -40.16 13.29 16.23
C THR A 45 -38.69 13.49 16.63
N PRO A 46 -38.28 13.04 17.82
CA PRO A 46 -36.90 13.17 18.27
C PRO A 46 -35.94 12.20 17.58
N ASP A 47 -36.46 11.16 16.92
CA ASP A 47 -35.69 10.05 16.33
C ASP A 47 -34.66 10.53 15.31
N VAL A 48 -33.48 9.92 15.35
CA VAL A 48 -32.39 10.19 14.40
C VAL A 48 -32.16 8.96 13.53
N ASP A 49 -32.23 9.14 12.21
CA ASP A 49 -31.90 8.07 11.27
C ASP A 49 -30.41 7.71 11.40
N ASP A 50 -30.08 6.41 11.36
CA ASP A 50 -28.69 5.92 11.48
C ASP A 50 -27.72 6.56 10.47
N LYS A 51 -28.22 7.02 9.32
CA LYS A 51 -27.42 7.67 8.27
C LYS A 51 -26.99 9.10 8.64
N ASP A 52 -27.69 9.74 9.56
CA ASP A 52 -27.48 11.13 9.96
C ASP A 52 -26.55 11.24 11.18
N VAL A 53 -26.27 10.12 11.85
CA VAL A 53 -25.27 10.02 12.92
C VAL A 53 -23.86 10.20 12.34
N THR A 54 -23.13 11.17 12.87
CA THR A 54 -21.85 11.62 12.28
C THR A 54 -20.67 10.68 12.52
N VAL A 55 -20.77 9.78 13.51
CA VAL A 55 -19.73 8.77 13.79
C VAL A 55 -20.00 7.48 13.01
N ARG A 56 -18.93 6.80 12.61
CA ARG A 56 -19.02 5.59 11.78
C ARG A 56 -18.93 4.34 12.65
N LYS A 57 -19.73 3.32 12.30
CA LYS A 57 -19.55 1.94 12.77
C LYS A 57 -18.25 1.35 12.18
N ALA A 58 -17.74 0.30 12.83
CA ALA A 58 -16.60 -0.45 12.30
C ALA A 58 -16.98 -1.14 10.98
N ASP A 59 -16.02 -1.23 10.07
CA ASP A 59 -16.18 -1.94 8.80
C ASP A 59 -14.92 -2.77 8.55
N LEU A 60 -15.05 -4.10 8.62
CA LEU A 60 -13.91 -5.01 8.57
C LEU A 60 -13.02 -4.78 7.35
N VAL A 61 -13.60 -4.56 6.17
CA VAL A 61 -12.82 -4.33 4.94
C VAL A 61 -12.02 -3.04 5.03
N ARG A 62 -12.65 -1.94 5.49
CA ARG A 62 -11.99 -0.65 5.71
C ARG A 62 -10.89 -0.75 6.76
N GLU A 63 -11.13 -1.45 7.87
CA GLU A 63 -10.15 -1.56 8.95
C GLU A 63 -8.93 -2.38 8.53
N ILE A 64 -9.11 -3.51 7.83
CA ILE A 64 -7.99 -4.30 7.31
C ILE A 64 -7.17 -3.51 6.28
N LYS A 65 -7.84 -2.79 5.36
CA LYS A 65 -7.13 -1.93 4.41
C LYS A 65 -6.40 -0.77 5.09
N SER A 66 -6.97 -0.22 6.16
CA SER A 66 -6.33 0.83 6.97
C SER A 66 -5.10 0.30 7.70
N LEU A 67 -5.16 -0.91 8.27
CA LEU A 67 -4.01 -1.59 8.86
C LEU A 67 -2.89 -1.80 7.84
N ILE A 68 -3.22 -2.26 6.63
CA ILE A 68 -2.22 -2.42 5.55
C ILE A 68 -1.61 -1.06 5.18
N SER A 69 -2.43 -0.02 5.00
CA SER A 69 -1.93 1.34 4.71
C SER A 69 -1.03 1.90 5.81
N TYR A 70 -1.40 1.67 7.08
CA TYR A 70 -0.59 2.04 8.23
C TYR A 70 0.75 1.31 8.23
N SER A 71 0.77 0.00 8.00
CA SER A 71 2.01 -0.78 7.91
C SER A 71 2.94 -0.25 6.82
N VAL A 72 2.43 0.13 5.65
CA VAL A 72 3.22 0.75 4.57
C VAL A 72 3.77 2.11 5.00
N GLY A 73 2.99 2.87 5.78
CA GLY A 73 3.48 4.08 6.44
C GLY A 73 4.66 3.82 7.37
N CYS A 74 4.62 2.76 8.17
CA CYS A 74 5.76 2.35 9.00
C CYS A 74 6.94 1.88 8.14
N MET A 75 6.70 1.14 7.06
CA MET A 75 7.78 0.72 6.15
C MET A 75 8.50 1.89 5.50
N PHE A 76 7.82 3.01 5.23
CA PHE A 76 8.46 4.22 4.70
C PHE A 76 8.95 5.20 5.77
N GLY A 77 8.63 4.95 7.05
CA GLY A 77 8.99 5.82 8.17
C GLY A 77 8.03 6.99 8.36
N ARG A 78 6.89 7.04 7.66
CA ARG A 78 5.87 8.05 7.92
C ARG A 78 5.34 7.96 9.35
N TYR A 79 5.19 6.74 9.85
CA TYR A 79 4.82 6.41 11.21
C TYR A 79 5.92 5.56 11.86
N SER A 80 5.94 5.54 13.19
CA SER A 80 6.77 4.62 13.97
C SER A 80 5.87 3.85 14.95
N LEU A 81 6.31 2.66 15.34
CA LEU A 81 5.69 1.94 16.46
C LEU A 81 6.20 2.45 17.82
N ASP A 82 7.25 3.27 17.80
CA ASP A 82 7.91 3.80 18.99
C ASP A 82 7.45 5.22 19.37
N GLU A 83 6.66 5.88 18.50
CA GLU A 83 6.25 7.27 18.64
C GLU A 83 4.77 7.45 18.28
N ASP A 84 4.07 8.29 19.03
CA ASP A 84 2.66 8.59 18.77
C ASP A 84 2.51 9.56 17.58
N GLY A 85 1.61 9.21 16.66
CA GLY A 85 1.21 10.08 15.54
C GLY A 85 2.18 10.08 14.36
N LEU A 86 2.17 11.18 13.60
CA LEU A 86 2.96 11.33 12.38
C LEU A 86 4.42 11.66 12.74
N VAL A 87 5.36 10.79 12.34
CA VAL A 87 6.78 10.91 12.70
C VAL A 87 7.57 11.66 11.65
N TYR A 88 7.35 11.35 10.36
CA TYR A 88 8.05 12.00 9.27
C TYR A 88 7.12 12.35 8.10
N ALA A 89 7.19 13.61 7.67
CA ALA A 89 6.52 14.13 6.49
C ALA A 89 7.32 15.26 5.83
N GLY A 90 8.65 15.13 5.79
CA GLY A 90 9.58 16.12 5.25
C GLY A 90 10.54 16.65 6.33
N GLY A 91 11.58 17.35 5.88
CA GLY A 91 12.68 17.81 6.74
C GLY A 91 13.74 16.73 6.96
N ASP A 92 14.40 16.77 8.12
CA ASP A 92 15.48 15.83 8.45
C ASP A 92 14.91 14.48 8.92
N PHE A 93 15.31 13.42 8.22
CA PHE A 93 14.93 12.06 8.58
C PHE A 93 15.80 11.56 9.73
N ASP A 94 15.17 11.20 10.85
CA ASP A 94 15.84 10.74 12.07
C ASP A 94 15.64 9.23 12.27
N PRO A 95 16.64 8.38 11.96
CA PRO A 95 16.54 6.93 12.10
C PRO A 95 16.33 6.44 13.53
N ASP A 96 16.70 7.24 14.55
CA ASP A 96 16.67 6.80 15.96
C ASP A 96 15.23 6.72 16.50
N LYS A 97 14.26 7.27 15.77
CA LYS A 97 12.83 7.18 16.06
C LYS A 97 12.18 5.86 15.63
N TYR A 98 12.94 4.93 15.05
CA TYR A 98 12.43 3.68 14.48
C TYR A 98 13.21 2.47 15.02
N ASN A 99 12.97 2.12 16.27
CA ASN A 99 13.67 1.04 16.98
C ASN A 99 12.97 -0.30 16.76
N THR A 100 11.65 -0.35 16.91
CA THR A 100 10.87 -1.60 16.86
C THR A 100 10.70 -2.14 15.45
N PHE A 101 10.44 -1.26 14.47
CA PHE A 101 10.31 -1.64 13.06
C PHE A 101 10.98 -0.61 12.17
N LYS A 102 12.07 -1.03 11.51
CA LYS A 102 12.91 -0.12 10.73
C LYS A 102 12.35 0.14 9.33
N PRO A 103 12.23 1.40 8.91
CA PRO A 103 11.78 1.72 7.56
C PRO A 103 12.82 1.32 6.50
N VAL A 104 12.40 1.24 5.24
CA VAL A 104 13.33 1.03 4.12
C VAL A 104 14.32 2.18 4.07
N GLN A 105 15.60 1.85 4.00
CA GLN A 105 16.68 2.83 4.14
C GLN A 105 16.71 3.81 2.96
N ASP A 106 16.48 3.32 1.75
CA ASP A 106 16.57 4.07 0.50
C ASP A 106 15.24 4.57 -0.04
N ASN A 107 14.15 4.39 0.73
CA ASN A 107 12.81 4.84 0.38
C ASN A 107 12.20 4.13 -0.84
N ILE A 108 12.64 2.91 -1.17
CA ILE A 108 12.13 2.14 -2.31
C ILE A 108 11.63 0.78 -1.83
N LEU A 109 10.40 0.43 -2.20
CA LEU A 109 9.80 -0.89 -1.92
C LEU A 109 9.39 -1.58 -3.21
N LEU A 110 9.98 -2.75 -3.47
CA LEU A 110 9.63 -3.58 -4.61
C LEU A 110 8.26 -4.25 -4.40
N ILE A 111 7.48 -4.31 -5.48
CA ILE A 111 6.25 -5.09 -5.55
C ILE A 111 6.43 -6.15 -6.63
N THR A 112 6.46 -7.42 -6.22
CA THR A 112 6.58 -8.56 -7.12
C THR A 112 5.36 -9.45 -7.07
N ASP A 113 5.11 -10.17 -8.15
CA ASP A 113 4.03 -11.15 -8.27
C ASP A 113 4.42 -12.55 -7.79
N ASP A 114 5.69 -12.78 -7.47
CA ASP A 114 6.24 -14.00 -6.88
C ASP A 114 7.42 -13.68 -5.93
N ASP A 115 7.95 -14.69 -5.24
CA ASP A 115 9.06 -14.59 -4.28
C ASP A 115 10.44 -14.49 -4.96
N TYR A 116 10.64 -13.46 -5.80
CA TYR A 116 11.92 -13.20 -6.49
C TYR A 116 13.00 -12.61 -5.58
N VAL A 117 12.60 -11.88 -4.54
CA VAL A 117 13.49 -11.20 -3.59
C VAL A 117 12.99 -11.41 -2.16
N THR A 118 13.88 -11.22 -1.19
CA THR A 118 13.58 -11.46 0.22
C THR A 118 13.03 -10.25 0.97
N ASP A 119 13.17 -9.03 0.42
CA ASP A 119 12.75 -7.77 1.07
C ASP A 119 11.84 -6.93 0.14
N ASP A 120 10.73 -7.52 -0.27
CA ASP A 120 9.64 -6.83 -0.98
C ASP A 120 8.55 -6.35 -0.01
N ILE A 121 7.56 -5.62 -0.53
CA ILE A 121 6.44 -5.12 0.29
C ILE A 121 5.67 -6.24 1.01
N THR A 122 5.58 -7.44 0.43
CA THR A 122 4.80 -8.56 0.99
C THR A 122 5.52 -9.17 2.19
N SER A 123 6.81 -9.45 2.04
CA SER A 123 7.68 -9.95 3.11
C SER A 123 7.80 -8.93 4.24
N ARG A 124 7.96 -7.64 3.93
CA ARG A 124 7.91 -6.56 4.93
C ARG A 124 6.59 -6.47 5.66
N PHE A 125 5.46 -6.69 4.97
CA PHE A 125 4.15 -6.71 5.63
C PHE A 125 4.04 -7.88 6.60
N ILE A 126 4.48 -9.06 6.20
CA ILE A 126 4.50 -10.25 7.07
C ILE A 126 5.38 -9.99 8.30
N GLU A 127 6.56 -9.40 8.11
CA GLU A 127 7.45 -9.03 9.21
C GLU A 127 6.80 -7.99 10.14
N PHE A 128 6.12 -6.98 9.59
CA PHE A 128 5.38 -6.01 10.38
C PHE A 128 4.32 -6.69 11.26
N ILE A 129 3.52 -7.60 10.70
CA ILE A 129 2.51 -8.35 11.47
C ILE A 129 3.18 -9.19 12.56
N LYS A 130 4.32 -9.83 12.27
CA LYS A 130 5.11 -10.59 13.25
C LYS A 130 5.61 -9.71 14.39
N VAL A 131 6.15 -8.52 14.08
CA VAL A 131 6.66 -7.59 15.09
C VAL A 131 5.55 -7.04 15.98
N VAL A 132 4.41 -6.66 15.41
CA VAL A 132 3.30 -6.04 16.15
C VAL A 132 2.48 -7.06 16.96
N TYR A 133 2.20 -8.23 16.37
CA TYR A 133 1.26 -9.21 16.94
C TYR A 133 1.95 -10.49 17.42
N GLY A 134 3.26 -10.63 17.25
CA GLY A 134 4.02 -11.80 17.67
C GLY A 134 3.99 -12.94 16.66
N GLU A 135 5.05 -13.74 16.69
CA GLU A 135 5.24 -14.90 15.81
C GLU A 135 4.23 -16.02 16.08
N ASP A 136 3.80 -16.16 17.33
CA ASP A 136 2.86 -17.19 17.80
C ASP A 136 1.47 -17.08 17.17
N THR A 137 1.06 -15.88 16.74
CA THR A 137 -0.24 -15.63 16.10
C THR A 137 -0.15 -15.28 14.62
N LEU A 138 1.06 -15.30 14.05
CA LEU A 138 1.33 -14.77 12.71
C LEU A 138 0.46 -15.45 11.64
N GLN A 139 0.42 -16.79 11.62
CA GLN A 139 -0.34 -17.52 10.60
C GLN A 139 -1.83 -17.18 10.66
N GLU A 140 -2.44 -17.24 11.84
CA GLU A 140 -3.85 -16.95 12.05
C GLU A 140 -4.19 -15.50 11.67
N ASN A 141 -3.33 -14.55 12.02
CA ASN A 141 -3.47 -13.15 11.66
C ASN A 141 -3.40 -12.92 10.14
N LEU A 142 -2.46 -13.58 9.45
CA LEU A 142 -2.35 -13.49 8.00
C LEU A 142 -3.56 -14.13 7.30
N GLU A 143 -4.05 -15.26 7.81
CA GLU A 143 -5.27 -15.92 7.31
C GLU A 143 -6.50 -15.04 7.50
N PHE A 144 -6.64 -14.39 8.67
CA PHE A 144 -7.71 -13.44 8.94
C PHE A 144 -7.67 -12.26 7.97
N ILE A 145 -6.51 -11.60 7.81
CA ILE A 145 -6.33 -10.50 6.84
C ILE A 145 -6.70 -10.98 5.43
N ALA A 146 -6.17 -12.13 5.02
CA ALA A 146 -6.40 -12.69 3.70
C ALA A 146 -7.84 -13.17 3.45
N SER A 147 -8.61 -13.46 4.49
CA SER A 147 -10.04 -13.78 4.37
C SER A 147 -10.87 -12.58 3.90
N VAL A 148 -10.42 -11.36 4.23
CA VAL A 148 -11.07 -10.09 3.87
C VAL A 148 -10.64 -9.62 2.47
N LEU A 149 -9.43 -9.99 2.04
CA LEU A 149 -8.91 -9.63 0.72
C LEU A 149 -9.51 -10.50 -0.40
N SER A 150 -9.68 -9.90 -1.57
CA SER A 150 -10.30 -10.56 -2.72
C SER A 150 -9.38 -11.59 -3.41
N GLY A 151 -10.03 -12.59 -4.02
CA GLY A 151 -9.40 -13.63 -4.85
C GLY A 151 -9.00 -14.89 -4.07
N GLY A 152 -8.64 -15.95 -4.81
CA GLY A 152 -8.29 -17.26 -4.26
C GLY A 152 -6.80 -17.44 -4.00
N GLY A 153 -6.43 -18.53 -3.31
CA GLY A 153 -5.05 -18.89 -2.98
C GLY A 153 -4.76 -18.83 -1.48
N LEU A 154 -3.49 -19.10 -1.14
CA LEU A 154 -2.98 -19.03 0.23
C LEU A 154 -2.94 -17.58 0.73
N ALA A 155 -2.86 -17.39 2.06
CA ALA A 155 -2.88 -16.06 2.68
C ALA A 155 -1.84 -15.10 2.09
N LYS A 156 -0.58 -15.57 1.97
CA LYS A 156 0.52 -14.81 1.35
C LYS A 156 0.22 -14.40 -0.10
N GLU A 157 -0.37 -15.30 -0.89
CA GLU A 157 -0.68 -15.03 -2.31
C GLU A 157 -1.77 -13.96 -2.45
N LYS A 158 -2.78 -13.98 -1.58
CA LYS A 158 -3.84 -12.96 -1.57
C LYS A 158 -3.30 -11.59 -1.16
N ILE A 159 -2.47 -11.53 -0.11
CA ILE A 159 -1.80 -10.30 0.33
C ILE A 159 -0.91 -9.74 -0.78
N ARG A 160 -0.09 -10.60 -1.40
CA ARG A 160 0.76 -10.23 -2.54
C ARG A 160 -0.05 -9.66 -3.69
N ARG A 161 -1.16 -10.32 -4.06
CA ARG A 161 -2.07 -9.85 -5.10
C ARG A 161 -2.68 -8.49 -4.76
N TYR A 162 -3.06 -8.27 -3.50
CA TYR A 162 -3.59 -6.99 -3.05
C TYR A 162 -2.58 -5.86 -3.27
N PHE A 163 -1.32 -6.03 -2.86
CA PHE A 163 -0.27 -5.05 -3.14
C PHE A 163 -0.05 -4.81 -4.63
N LEU A 164 -0.07 -5.88 -5.44
CA LEU A 164 0.16 -5.81 -6.88
C LEU A 164 -0.96 -5.10 -7.65
N LYS A 165 -2.23 -5.25 -7.22
CA LYS A 165 -3.40 -4.88 -8.04
C LYS A 165 -4.31 -3.82 -7.44
N ASP A 166 -4.43 -3.74 -6.12
CA ASP A 166 -5.53 -3.01 -5.48
C ASP A 166 -5.04 -1.93 -4.51
N PHE A 167 -3.93 -2.18 -3.80
CA PHE A 167 -3.37 -1.23 -2.82
C PHE A 167 -3.22 0.18 -3.40
N TYR A 168 -2.58 0.32 -4.57
CA TYR A 168 -2.36 1.65 -5.15
C TYR A 168 -3.67 2.34 -5.58
N LYS A 169 -4.67 1.58 -6.04
CA LYS A 169 -5.99 2.15 -6.39
C LYS A 169 -6.70 2.69 -5.16
N ASP A 170 -6.69 1.92 -4.08
CA ASP A 170 -7.25 2.33 -2.80
C ASP A 170 -6.54 3.58 -2.27
N HIS A 171 -5.20 3.60 -2.36
CA HIS A 171 -4.37 4.73 -1.96
C HIS A 171 -4.67 6.00 -2.77
N VAL A 172 -4.71 5.93 -4.10
CA VAL A 172 -5.07 7.07 -4.97
C VAL A 172 -6.47 7.61 -4.64
N LYS A 173 -7.44 6.72 -4.38
CA LYS A 173 -8.82 7.10 -4.00
C LYS A 173 -8.85 7.80 -2.65
N MET A 174 -8.16 7.24 -1.64
CA MET A 174 -8.08 7.80 -0.29
C MET A 174 -7.48 9.21 -0.30
N TYR A 175 -6.45 9.41 -1.12
CA TYR A 175 -5.76 10.70 -1.26
C TYR A 175 -6.36 11.61 -2.35
N GLN A 176 -7.57 11.33 -2.84
CA GLN A 176 -8.27 12.18 -3.81
C GLN A 176 -7.41 12.56 -5.04
N LYS A 177 -6.71 11.58 -5.63
CA LYS A 177 -5.77 11.78 -6.76
C LYS A 177 -4.56 12.67 -6.44
N ARG A 178 -4.10 12.64 -5.19
CA ARG A 178 -2.86 13.27 -4.71
C ARG A 178 -2.06 12.29 -3.84
N PRO A 179 -1.71 11.10 -4.37
CA PRO A 179 -1.07 10.06 -3.56
C PRO A 179 0.32 10.49 -3.07
N ILE A 180 0.63 10.15 -1.82
CA ILE A 180 1.95 10.42 -1.22
C ILE A 180 2.96 9.29 -1.46
N TYR A 181 2.51 8.05 -1.67
CA TYR A 181 3.31 6.97 -2.22
C TYR A 181 3.16 7.01 -3.74
N TRP A 182 4.26 7.06 -4.46
CA TRP A 182 4.30 7.07 -5.92
C TRP A 182 4.70 5.70 -6.43
N LEU A 183 3.90 5.16 -7.34
CA LEU A 183 4.12 3.86 -7.94
C LEU A 183 4.83 4.04 -9.28
N TYR A 184 6.10 3.65 -9.35
CA TYR A 184 6.77 3.39 -10.62
C TYR A 184 6.18 2.10 -11.19
N ASP A 185 5.68 2.15 -12.42
CA ASP A 185 4.93 1.05 -13.02
C ASP A 185 5.32 0.86 -14.48
N SER A 186 5.89 -0.31 -14.81
CA SER A 186 6.26 -0.64 -16.19
C SER A 186 5.08 -0.89 -17.11
N GLY A 187 3.93 -1.32 -16.57
CA GLY A 187 2.76 -1.61 -17.38
C GLY A 187 1.95 -2.84 -16.95
N LYS A 188 1.33 -3.46 -17.95
CA LYS A 188 0.26 -4.46 -17.77
C LYS A 188 0.78 -5.85 -17.48
N MET A 189 2.02 -6.15 -17.86
CA MET A 189 2.63 -7.44 -17.57
C MET A 189 3.18 -7.51 -16.14
N ASP A 190 3.13 -6.40 -15.40
CA ASP A 190 3.75 -6.27 -14.07
C ASP A 190 5.25 -6.63 -14.13
N GLY A 191 5.95 -6.17 -15.16
CA GLY A 191 7.38 -6.41 -15.32
C GLY A 191 8.24 -5.70 -14.29
N PHE A 192 7.78 -4.56 -13.78
CA PHE A 192 8.46 -3.83 -12.71
C PHE A 192 7.47 -2.90 -12.01
N LYS A 193 7.41 -3.00 -10.67
CA LYS A 193 6.66 -2.08 -9.83
C LYS A 193 7.43 -1.78 -8.55
N VAL A 194 7.61 -0.50 -8.23
CA VAL A 194 8.13 -0.06 -6.93
C VAL A 194 7.30 1.09 -6.36
N LEU A 195 7.14 1.12 -5.05
CA LEU A 195 6.61 2.28 -4.33
C LEU A 195 7.74 3.12 -3.77
N VAL A 196 7.53 4.44 -3.82
CA VAL A 196 8.42 5.45 -3.27
C VAL A 196 7.61 6.44 -2.46
N TYR A 197 8.05 6.83 -1.27
CA TYR A 197 7.37 7.87 -0.50
C TYR A 197 7.86 9.27 -0.89
N MET A 198 6.94 10.11 -1.38
CA MET A 198 7.24 11.47 -1.88
C MET A 198 8.02 12.33 -0.89
N HIS A 199 7.72 12.26 0.41
CA HIS A 199 8.37 13.14 1.40
C HIS A 199 9.83 12.75 1.70
N ARG A 200 10.26 11.57 1.24
CA ARG A 200 11.66 11.10 1.29
C ARG A 200 12.29 11.05 -0.10
N TYR A 201 11.61 11.58 -1.12
CA TYR A 201 12.12 11.62 -2.48
C TYR A 201 13.29 12.61 -2.56
N ASN A 202 14.32 12.23 -3.33
CA ASN A 202 15.42 13.12 -3.68
C ASN A 202 15.82 12.91 -5.14
N GLN A 203 16.74 13.76 -5.62
CA GLN A 203 17.20 13.77 -7.00
C GLN A 203 17.83 12.43 -7.46
N ASP A 204 18.24 11.56 -6.53
CA ASP A 204 18.85 10.26 -6.83
C ASP A 204 17.83 9.12 -6.82
N THR A 205 16.59 9.35 -6.35
CA THR A 205 15.57 8.31 -6.21
C THR A 205 15.28 7.60 -7.51
N THR A 206 15.03 8.31 -8.62
CA THR A 206 14.79 7.69 -9.94
C THR A 206 16.01 6.88 -10.41
N GLY A 207 17.22 7.35 -10.13
CA GLY A 207 18.46 6.63 -10.44
C GLY A 207 18.58 5.31 -9.69
N ARG A 208 18.31 5.32 -8.37
CA ARG A 208 18.31 4.12 -7.53
C ARG A 208 17.23 3.12 -7.95
N VAL A 209 16.01 3.59 -8.20
CA VAL A 209 14.91 2.75 -8.72
C VAL A 209 15.34 1.99 -9.98
N ARG A 210 16.07 2.67 -10.88
CA ARG A 210 16.57 2.07 -12.12
C ARG A 210 17.71 1.07 -11.88
N VAL A 211 18.77 1.50 -11.20
CA VAL A 211 20.01 0.72 -11.10
C VAL A 211 19.91 -0.38 -10.06
N ASP A 212 19.39 -0.06 -8.87
CA ASP A 212 19.43 -0.96 -7.73
C ASP A 212 18.26 -1.96 -7.78
N TYR A 213 17.11 -1.57 -8.35
CA TYR A 213 15.90 -2.40 -8.35
C TYR A 213 15.53 -2.95 -9.72
N LEU A 214 15.39 -2.09 -10.75
CA LEU A 214 14.94 -2.55 -12.07
C LEU A 214 15.96 -3.49 -12.72
N HIS A 215 17.25 -3.12 -12.73
CA HIS A 215 18.30 -4.00 -13.27
C HIS A 215 18.46 -5.29 -12.45
N GLN A 216 18.29 -5.23 -11.13
CA GLN A 216 18.29 -6.44 -10.30
C GLN A 216 17.15 -7.37 -10.68
N LEU A 217 15.92 -6.85 -10.81
CA LEU A 217 14.76 -7.68 -11.15
C LEU A 217 14.87 -8.26 -12.56
N GLN A 218 15.39 -7.50 -13.53
CA GLN A 218 15.69 -8.01 -14.87
C GLN A 218 16.66 -9.20 -14.80
N LYS A 219 17.76 -9.11 -14.03
CA LYS A 219 18.70 -10.22 -13.85
C LYS A 219 18.01 -11.46 -13.27
N VAL A 220 17.14 -11.28 -12.27
CA VAL A 220 16.37 -12.39 -11.69
C VAL A 220 15.49 -13.05 -12.75
N TYR A 221 14.76 -12.28 -13.55
CA TYR A 221 13.96 -12.84 -14.64
C TYR A 221 14.79 -13.60 -15.67
N TYR A 222 15.94 -13.05 -16.07
CA TYR A 222 16.84 -13.74 -16.99
C TYR A 222 17.29 -15.11 -16.45
N SER A 223 17.81 -15.14 -15.21
CA SER A 223 18.30 -16.38 -14.60
C SER A 223 17.18 -17.41 -14.41
N GLU A 224 15.96 -16.98 -14.05
CA GLU A 224 14.81 -17.86 -13.95
C GLU A 224 14.39 -18.41 -15.32
N ILE A 225 14.41 -17.59 -16.38
CA ILE A 225 14.10 -18.05 -17.74
C ILE A 225 15.12 -19.09 -18.21
N GLU A 226 16.42 -18.82 -18.07
CA GLU A 226 17.49 -19.76 -18.46
C GLU A 226 17.34 -21.10 -17.73
N ARG A 227 17.19 -21.05 -16.40
CA ARG A 227 16.99 -22.24 -15.58
C ARG A 227 15.75 -23.03 -16.01
N MET A 228 14.65 -22.37 -16.33
CA MET A 228 13.43 -23.05 -16.78
C MET A 228 13.62 -23.69 -18.15
N GLN A 229 14.34 -23.05 -19.07
CA GLN A 229 14.62 -23.57 -20.41
C GLN A 229 15.48 -24.84 -20.37
N GLU A 230 16.50 -24.89 -19.51
CA GLU A 230 17.36 -26.07 -19.33
C GLU A 230 16.60 -27.30 -18.77
N ASN A 231 15.48 -27.07 -18.08
CA ASN A 231 14.72 -28.12 -17.39
C ASN A 231 13.44 -28.56 -18.12
N ILE A 232 13.14 -28.01 -19.32
CA ILE A 232 11.91 -28.29 -20.07
C ILE A 232 11.83 -29.74 -20.55
N ASP A 233 12.96 -30.39 -20.82
CA ASP A 233 13.00 -31.77 -21.33
C ASP A 233 12.81 -32.85 -20.24
N ALA A 234 12.78 -32.46 -18.95
CA ALA A 234 12.90 -33.40 -17.83
C ALA A 234 11.59 -33.72 -17.07
N LYS A 235 10.42 -33.11 -17.36
CA LYS A 235 9.21 -33.29 -16.53
C LYS A 235 7.85 -33.33 -17.27
N PHE A 236 6.92 -34.11 -16.72
CA PHE A 236 5.50 -34.27 -17.10
C PHE A 236 4.64 -32.98 -16.97
N GLU A 237 5.15 -31.87 -16.40
CA GLU A 237 4.44 -30.58 -16.27
C GLU A 237 4.88 -29.53 -17.33
N VAL A 238 5.05 -29.95 -18.58
CA VAL A 238 5.51 -29.09 -19.69
C VAL A 238 4.63 -27.84 -19.85
N ALA A 239 3.30 -27.99 -19.82
CA ALA A 239 2.37 -26.89 -20.09
C ALA A 239 2.37 -25.78 -19.02
N LYS A 240 2.51 -26.13 -17.73
CA LYS A 240 2.57 -25.16 -16.62
C LYS A 240 3.90 -24.41 -16.62
N SER A 241 4.98 -25.14 -16.89
CA SER A 241 6.33 -24.57 -17.03
C SER A 241 6.41 -23.62 -18.21
N GLN A 242 5.79 -23.97 -19.35
CA GLN A 242 5.74 -23.12 -20.54
C GLN A 242 4.97 -21.81 -20.30
N LYS A 243 3.82 -21.85 -19.61
CA LYS A 243 3.06 -20.64 -19.27
C LYS A 243 3.84 -19.69 -18.37
N ARG A 244 4.56 -20.23 -17.37
CA ARG A 244 5.41 -19.42 -16.49
C ARG A 244 6.58 -18.80 -17.26
N LEU A 245 7.22 -19.55 -18.15
CA LEU A 245 8.28 -19.04 -19.02
C LEU A 245 7.78 -17.91 -19.93
N GLU A 246 6.62 -18.09 -20.56
CA GLU A 246 6.00 -17.05 -21.40
C GLU A 246 5.69 -15.78 -20.60
N LYS A 247 5.17 -15.94 -19.37
CA LYS A 247 4.91 -14.82 -18.46
C LYS A 247 6.19 -14.06 -18.10
N LEU A 248 7.22 -14.77 -17.64
CA LEU A 248 8.52 -14.19 -17.29
C LEU A 248 9.17 -13.48 -18.49
N SER A 249 9.09 -14.08 -19.68
CA SER A 249 9.63 -13.48 -20.91
C SER A 249 8.94 -12.16 -21.25
N LYS A 250 7.61 -12.08 -21.07
CA LYS A 250 6.85 -10.84 -21.27
C LYS A 250 7.15 -9.80 -20.18
N GLN A 251 7.29 -10.22 -18.92
CA GLN A 251 7.70 -9.34 -17.81
C GLN A 251 9.08 -8.73 -18.08
N LEU A 252 10.05 -9.56 -18.44
CA LEU A 252 11.41 -9.11 -18.78
C LEU A 252 11.42 -8.16 -19.97
N LYS A 253 10.64 -8.46 -21.02
CA LYS A 253 10.51 -7.59 -22.18
C LYS A 253 9.96 -6.21 -21.77
N GLU A 254 8.85 -6.17 -21.03
CA GLU A 254 8.27 -4.92 -20.54
C GLU A 254 9.24 -4.14 -19.64
N ALA A 255 9.97 -4.84 -18.76
CA ALA A 255 10.96 -4.24 -17.86
C ALA A 255 12.13 -3.59 -18.63
N LYS A 256 12.58 -4.17 -19.75
CA LYS A 256 13.62 -3.58 -20.62
C LYS A 256 13.12 -2.34 -21.36
N GLU A 257 11.93 -2.43 -21.95
CA GLU A 257 11.29 -1.28 -22.62
C GLU A 257 11.04 -0.13 -21.63
N TYR A 258 10.76 -0.46 -20.37
CA TYR A 258 10.65 0.51 -19.29
C TYR A 258 12.00 1.12 -18.90
N ASP A 259 13.09 0.33 -18.87
CA ASP A 259 14.44 0.82 -18.59
C ASP A 259 14.87 1.92 -19.57
N GLU A 260 14.60 1.72 -20.85
CA GLU A 260 14.89 2.72 -21.89
C GLU A 260 14.19 4.07 -21.63
N LYS A 261 12.94 4.03 -21.11
CA LYS A 261 12.16 5.23 -20.78
C LYS A 261 12.71 5.94 -19.54
N ILE A 262 13.00 5.19 -18.47
CA ILE A 262 13.44 5.77 -17.20
C ILE A 262 14.90 6.25 -17.25
N ALA A 263 15.73 5.70 -18.15
CA ALA A 263 17.15 6.02 -18.27
C ALA A 263 17.45 7.52 -18.36
N TYR A 264 16.69 8.24 -19.17
CA TYR A 264 16.87 9.68 -19.33
C TYR A 264 16.56 10.45 -18.03
N LEU A 265 15.43 10.13 -17.39
CA LEU A 265 15.00 10.79 -16.15
C LEU A 265 15.93 10.50 -14.97
N ALA A 266 16.51 9.29 -14.95
CA ALA A 266 17.56 8.93 -13.98
C ALA A 266 18.80 9.81 -14.13
N LEU A 267 19.23 10.11 -15.36
CA LEU A 267 20.36 11.01 -15.63
C LEU A 267 20.05 12.47 -15.32
N ALA A 268 18.79 12.89 -15.54
CA ALA A 268 18.35 14.26 -15.32
C ALA A 268 18.30 14.65 -13.83
N ARG A 269 18.33 13.68 -12.90
CA ARG A 269 18.31 13.89 -11.43
C ARG A 269 17.24 14.91 -11.01
N VAL A 270 16.00 14.68 -11.45
CA VAL A 270 14.89 15.61 -11.23
C VAL A 270 14.59 15.70 -9.73
N GLY A 271 14.77 16.89 -9.14
CA GLY A 271 14.35 17.19 -7.77
C GLY A 271 12.89 17.64 -7.69
N ILE A 272 12.30 17.53 -6.50
CA ILE A 272 10.95 18.01 -6.19
C ILE A 272 11.00 19.06 -5.08
N ASP A 273 9.99 19.92 -5.05
CA ASP A 273 9.74 20.83 -3.94
C ASP A 273 8.37 20.47 -3.36
N LEU A 274 8.30 20.12 -2.08
CA LEU A 274 7.03 19.68 -1.47
C LEU A 274 5.94 20.76 -1.53
N ASP A 275 6.33 22.05 -1.56
CA ASP A 275 5.40 23.18 -1.61
C ASP A 275 4.72 23.35 -3.00
N ASP A 276 5.32 22.81 -4.07
CA ASP A 276 4.69 22.75 -5.40
C ASP A 276 3.42 21.87 -5.40
N GLY A 277 3.27 21.04 -4.37
CA GLY A 277 2.16 20.13 -4.21
C GLY A 277 2.25 18.87 -5.07
N VAL A 278 1.44 17.86 -4.73
CA VAL A 278 1.59 16.51 -5.28
C VAL A 278 1.47 16.47 -6.80
N LYS A 279 0.45 17.11 -7.40
CA LYS A 279 0.19 16.99 -8.84
C LYS A 279 1.30 17.58 -9.71
N VAL A 280 1.86 18.72 -9.28
CA VAL A 280 2.94 19.40 -10.00
C VAL A 280 4.19 18.53 -9.96
N ASN A 281 4.58 18.07 -8.76
CA ASN A 281 5.75 17.21 -8.61
C ASN A 281 5.58 15.86 -9.31
N TYR A 282 4.39 15.25 -9.23
CA TYR A 282 4.08 14.00 -9.91
C TYR A 282 4.30 14.12 -11.42
N GLN A 283 3.90 15.24 -12.03
CA GLN A 283 4.14 15.51 -13.44
C GLN A 283 5.62 15.82 -13.72
N LYS A 284 6.27 16.61 -12.85
CA LYS A 284 7.66 17.04 -12.98
C LYS A 284 8.63 15.86 -13.11
N VAL A 285 8.52 14.87 -12.22
CA VAL A 285 9.42 13.71 -12.18
C VAL A 285 9.30 12.76 -13.37
N GLN A 286 8.26 12.92 -14.19
CA GLN A 286 8.02 12.12 -15.39
C GLN A 286 8.05 12.94 -16.68
N THR A 287 8.58 14.17 -16.65
CA THR A 287 8.67 15.06 -17.83
C THR A 287 10.14 15.16 -18.29
N SER A 288 10.41 14.88 -19.56
CA SER A 288 11.73 15.05 -20.17
C SER A 288 12.05 16.52 -20.45
N ALA A 289 13.31 16.86 -20.76
CA ALA A 289 13.71 18.26 -21.00
C ALA A 289 13.04 18.91 -22.22
N ASP A 290 12.56 18.12 -23.18
CA ASP A 290 11.75 18.60 -24.32
C ASP A 290 10.27 18.78 -23.96
N GLY A 291 9.91 18.67 -22.67
CA GLY A 291 8.56 18.91 -22.15
C GLY A 291 7.58 17.76 -22.34
N LYS A 292 8.04 16.59 -22.81
CA LYS A 292 7.16 15.43 -23.04
C LYS A 292 7.05 14.56 -21.78
N ALA A 293 5.84 14.05 -21.54
CA ALA A 293 5.60 13.08 -20.48
C ALA A 293 6.10 11.69 -20.89
N VAL A 294 6.99 11.11 -20.09
CA VAL A 294 7.57 9.77 -20.29
C VAL A 294 6.71 8.67 -19.68
N ALA A 295 5.75 9.04 -18.81
CA ALA A 295 4.79 8.13 -18.16
C ALA A 295 5.45 6.96 -17.41
N ILE A 296 6.43 7.28 -16.55
CA ILE A 296 7.13 6.29 -15.71
C ILE A 296 6.37 5.92 -14.43
N LEU A 297 5.41 6.74 -14.00
CA LEU A 297 4.58 6.50 -12.84
C LEU A 297 3.18 6.03 -13.25
N ALA A 298 2.51 5.28 -12.37
CA ALA A 298 1.12 4.89 -12.56
C ALA A 298 0.19 6.11 -12.72
N LYS A 299 -0.93 5.95 -13.42
CA LYS A 299 -1.88 7.05 -13.61
C LYS A 299 -2.67 7.34 -12.33
N ILE A 300 -2.90 8.63 -12.02
CA ILE A 300 -3.68 9.12 -10.87
C ILE A 300 -4.97 9.85 -11.29
#